data_AF-A0A953SEH6-F1
#
_entry.id   AF-A0A953SEH6-F1
#
_cell.length_a   1.000
_cell.length_b   1.000
_cell.length_c   1.000
_cell.angle_alpha   90.00
_cell.angle_beta   90.00
_cell.angle_gamma   90.00
#
_symmetry.space_group_name_H-M   'P 1'
#
loop_
_entity.id
_entity.type
_entity.pdbx_description
1 polymer ?
#
loop_
_entity_poly.entity_id
_entity_poly.type
_entity_poly.pdbx_seq_one_letter_code
_entity_poly.pdbx_strand_id
1 'polypeptide(L)'
;MHITYSYIGTIMKPYRCLFFLLLEDYIEAQTHFARDLDLHLERFARNLRDSAALVRPFTGDIDTVRQQVLDKPWTEDQLKEVQNTPALLMIDQDFDNFDPRSHPWLIINFGRRVTGTYGGQIPFKHILDDLVQVVLNANENFFTAAYNLKHEIHAAECAKIFEAKPGIFGFSIDLVHAASILKKIYTRMSEPRNNG
;
A
#
# COMPACT_ATOMS: atom_id res chain seq x y z
N MET A 1 -4.72 -6.45 -13.25
CA MET A 1 -3.47 -6.82 -12.56
C MET A 1 -2.43 -7.05 -13.64
N HIS A 2 -1.25 -6.46 -13.48
CA HIS A 2 -0.14 -6.58 -14.41
C HIS A 2 0.95 -7.44 -13.79
N ILE A 3 1.47 -8.39 -14.55
CA ILE A 3 2.62 -9.20 -14.14
C ILE A 3 3.83 -8.66 -14.89
N THR A 4 4.92 -8.40 -14.18
CA THR A 4 6.12 -7.83 -14.77
C THR A 4 7.40 -8.49 -14.26
N TYR A 5 8.44 -8.46 -15.09
CA TYR A 5 9.79 -8.87 -14.74
C TYR A 5 10.59 -7.71 -14.09
N SER A 6 10.02 -6.50 -14.09
CA SER A 6 10.66 -5.27 -13.63
C SER A 6 9.61 -4.22 -13.27
N TYR A 7 9.79 -3.50 -12.16
CA TYR A 7 9.01 -2.30 -11.88
C TYR A 7 9.52 -1.08 -12.64
N ILE A 8 10.79 -1.07 -13.00
CA ILE A 8 11.34 -0.07 -13.93
C ILE A 8 10.55 -0.11 -15.25
N GLY A 9 10.19 1.08 -15.76
CA GLY A 9 9.35 1.27 -16.94
C GLY A 9 7.84 1.20 -16.68
N THR A 10 7.41 0.95 -15.44
CA THR A 10 5.97 0.99 -15.10
C THR A 10 5.48 2.43 -15.08
N ILE A 11 4.59 2.75 -16.02
CA ILE A 11 3.95 4.06 -16.15
C ILE A 11 2.62 4.12 -15.38
N MET A 12 2.35 5.25 -14.75
CA MET A 12 1.12 5.48 -14.00
C MET A 12 -0.05 5.72 -14.94
N LYS A 13 0.10 6.55 -15.97
CA LYS A 13 -1.02 6.88 -16.86
C LYS A 13 -1.52 5.62 -17.59
N PRO A 14 -2.84 5.41 -17.72
CA PRO A 14 -3.94 6.34 -17.43
C PRO A 14 -4.48 6.30 -15.98
N TYR A 15 -3.86 5.51 -15.10
CA TYR A 15 -4.28 5.32 -13.72
C TYR A 15 -4.00 6.56 -12.84
N ARG A 16 -4.69 6.65 -11.70
CA ARG A 16 -4.46 7.68 -10.67
C ARG A 16 -3.36 7.28 -9.70
N CYS A 17 -3.12 5.98 -9.54
CA CYS A 17 -2.06 5.43 -8.70
C CYS A 17 -1.68 4.00 -9.14
N LEU A 18 -0.53 3.56 -8.67
CA LEU A 18 0.01 2.22 -8.86
C LEU A 18 0.16 1.53 -7.51
N PHE A 19 -0.16 0.24 -7.47
CA PHE A 19 0.10 -0.66 -6.36
C PHE A 19 1.15 -1.68 -6.79
N PHE A 20 2.24 -1.80 -6.05
CA PHE A 20 3.34 -2.73 -6.28
C PHE A 20 3.37 -3.78 -5.17
N LEU A 21 3.31 -5.05 -5.56
CA LEU A 21 3.38 -6.17 -4.61
C LEU A 21 4.83 -6.46 -4.20
N LEU A 22 5.12 -6.42 -2.91
CA LEU A 22 6.44 -6.72 -2.35
C LEU A 22 6.41 -8.11 -1.70
N LEU A 23 7.29 -9.01 -2.15
CA LEU A 23 7.38 -10.41 -1.70
C LEU A 23 8.83 -10.80 -1.35
N GLU A 24 9.01 -11.97 -0.74
CA GLU A 24 10.30 -12.67 -0.54
C GLU A 24 10.17 -14.10 -1.07
N ASP A 25 11.14 -14.58 -1.84
CA ASP A 25 11.10 -15.93 -2.44
C ASP A 25 11.54 -17.05 -1.45
N TYR A 26 12.14 -16.70 -0.31
CA TYR A 26 12.84 -17.68 0.56
C TYR A 26 11.97 -18.39 1.61
N ILE A 27 10.65 -18.20 1.64
CA ILE A 27 9.81 -18.77 2.72
C ILE A 27 8.78 -19.73 2.12
N GLU A 28 9.02 -21.03 2.23
CA GLU A 28 8.07 -22.11 1.85
C GLU A 28 6.68 -21.91 2.50
N ALA A 29 6.62 -21.34 3.70
CA ALA A 29 5.38 -20.97 4.39
C ALA A 29 4.59 -19.82 3.72
N GLN A 30 5.22 -19.03 2.85
CA GLN A 30 4.55 -18.03 2.01
C GLN A 30 3.84 -18.67 0.80
N THR A 31 4.09 -19.93 0.44
CA THR A 31 3.45 -20.52 -0.77
C THR A 31 1.93 -20.66 -0.62
N HIS A 32 1.46 -21.05 0.56
CA HIS A 32 0.01 -21.11 0.87
C HIS A 32 -0.58 -19.72 1.06
N PHE A 33 0.12 -18.86 1.81
CA PHE A 33 -0.30 -17.48 2.02
C PHE A 33 -0.40 -16.69 0.71
N ALA A 34 0.58 -16.84 -0.20
CA ALA A 34 0.60 -16.18 -1.49
C ALA A 34 -0.56 -16.65 -2.38
N ARG A 35 -0.93 -17.94 -2.33
CA ARG A 35 -2.09 -18.46 -3.07
C ARG A 35 -3.42 -17.89 -2.54
N ASP A 36 -3.59 -17.83 -1.23
CA ASP A 36 -4.79 -17.24 -0.63
C ASP A 36 -4.85 -15.73 -0.91
N LEU A 37 -3.70 -15.05 -0.82
CA LEU A 37 -3.56 -13.64 -1.14
C LEU A 37 -3.84 -13.37 -2.64
N ASP A 38 -3.46 -14.26 -3.57
CA ASP A 38 -3.63 -14.04 -5.01
C ASP A 38 -5.12 -13.86 -5.37
N LEU A 39 -6.01 -14.68 -4.81
CA LEU A 39 -7.46 -14.52 -5.01
C LEU A 39 -7.99 -13.18 -4.49
N HIS A 40 -7.43 -12.69 -3.38
CA HIS A 40 -7.78 -11.38 -2.83
C HIS A 40 -7.22 -10.24 -3.69
N LEU A 41 -5.99 -10.36 -4.18
CA LEU A 41 -5.33 -9.40 -5.05
C LEU A 41 -5.97 -9.31 -6.43
N GLU A 42 -6.40 -10.43 -7.02
CA GLU A 42 -7.15 -10.45 -8.27
C GLU A 42 -8.49 -9.71 -8.13
N ARG A 43 -9.23 -9.98 -7.05
CA ARG A 43 -10.49 -9.27 -6.75
C ARG A 43 -10.25 -7.79 -6.52
N PHE A 44 -9.22 -7.45 -5.75
CA PHE A 44 -8.81 -6.07 -5.51
C PHE A 44 -8.50 -5.35 -6.83
N ALA A 45 -7.62 -5.92 -7.66
CA ALA A 45 -7.25 -5.36 -8.96
C ALA A 45 -8.45 -5.20 -9.90
N ARG A 46 -9.40 -6.15 -9.90
CA ARG A 46 -10.64 -6.04 -10.68
C ARG A 46 -11.53 -4.91 -10.17
N ASN A 47 -11.61 -4.76 -8.85
CA ASN A 47 -12.46 -3.76 -8.22
C ASN A 47 -11.90 -2.34 -8.36
N LEU A 48 -10.58 -2.17 -8.54
CA LEU A 48 -9.92 -0.89 -8.85
C LEU A 48 -10.28 -0.33 -10.24
N ARG A 49 -10.76 -1.16 -11.17
CA ARG A 49 -11.12 -0.78 -12.55
C ARG A 49 -9.97 -0.01 -13.23
N ASP A 50 -10.28 1.09 -13.91
CA ASP A 50 -9.30 1.95 -14.58
C ASP A 50 -8.74 3.05 -13.66
N SER A 51 -9.10 3.06 -12.38
CA SER A 51 -8.62 4.10 -11.44
C SER A 51 -7.21 3.81 -10.94
N ALA A 52 -6.81 2.55 -10.84
CA ALA A 52 -5.51 2.14 -10.35
C ALA A 52 -5.07 0.81 -10.95
N ALA A 53 -3.76 0.57 -10.97
CA ALA A 53 -3.21 -0.72 -11.39
C ALA A 53 -2.49 -1.42 -10.24
N LEU A 54 -2.75 -2.71 -10.08
CA LEU A 54 -1.92 -3.62 -9.29
C LEU A 54 -0.88 -4.27 -10.18
N VAL A 55 0.38 -4.15 -9.81
CA VAL A 55 1.57 -4.67 -10.49
C VAL A 55 2.23 -5.70 -9.56
N ARG A 56 2.45 -6.90 -10.08
CA ARG A 56 3.12 -8.01 -9.35
C ARG A 56 4.37 -8.46 -10.09
N PRO A 57 5.42 -8.89 -9.37
CA PRO A 57 6.58 -9.49 -10.01
C PRO A 57 6.22 -10.87 -10.57
N PHE A 58 6.88 -11.27 -11.66
CA PHE A 58 6.96 -12.67 -12.03
C PHE A 58 7.74 -13.43 -10.94
N THR A 59 7.34 -14.68 -10.65
CA THR A 59 7.89 -15.44 -9.52
C THR A 59 9.41 -15.58 -9.59
N GLY A 60 9.97 -15.77 -10.79
CA GLY A 60 11.43 -15.87 -10.98
C GLY A 60 12.22 -14.57 -10.79
N ASP A 61 11.54 -13.42 -10.66
CA ASP A 61 12.17 -12.10 -10.59
C ASP A 61 11.86 -11.35 -9.29
N ILE A 62 11.25 -12.02 -8.30
CA ILE A 62 10.83 -11.41 -7.03
C ILE A 62 12.00 -10.64 -6.39
N ASP A 63 13.16 -11.27 -6.24
CA ASP A 63 14.34 -10.66 -5.61
C ASP A 63 14.86 -9.46 -6.41
N THR A 64 14.88 -9.56 -7.74
CA THR A 64 15.36 -8.49 -8.62
C THR A 64 14.43 -7.28 -8.56
N VAL A 65 13.13 -7.52 -8.70
CA VAL A 65 12.09 -6.48 -8.63
C VAL A 65 12.07 -5.84 -7.25
N ARG A 66 12.22 -6.63 -6.18
CA ARG A 66 12.35 -6.11 -4.81
C ARG A 66 13.58 -5.21 -4.68
N GLN A 67 14.73 -5.61 -5.21
CA GLN A 67 15.93 -4.80 -5.15
C GLN A 67 15.73 -3.43 -5.81
N GLN A 68 15.01 -3.36 -6.95
CA GLN A 68 14.66 -2.09 -7.59
C GLN A 68 13.87 -1.14 -6.68
N VAL A 69 13.02 -1.68 -5.80
CA VAL A 69 12.32 -0.89 -4.77
C VAL A 69 13.29 -0.46 -3.68
N LEU A 70 14.13 -1.37 -3.18
CA LEU A 70 15.10 -1.08 -2.12
C LEU A 70 16.19 -0.10 -2.53
N ASP A 71 16.51 -0.02 -3.83
CA ASP A 71 17.50 0.90 -4.40
C ASP A 71 17.00 2.36 -4.47
N LYS A 72 15.70 2.59 -4.24
CA LYS A 72 15.18 3.96 -4.10
C LYS A 72 15.79 4.63 -2.85
N PRO A 73 15.93 5.97 -2.84
CA PRO A 73 16.64 6.67 -1.76
C PRO A 73 15.80 6.76 -0.48
N TRP A 74 15.47 5.65 0.16
CA TRP A 74 14.76 5.63 1.43
C TRP A 74 15.60 6.28 2.55
N THR A 75 14.94 6.75 3.61
CA THR A 75 15.61 6.94 4.90
C THR A 75 15.73 5.59 5.62
N GLU A 76 16.56 5.51 6.66
CA GLU A 76 16.76 4.25 7.39
C GLU A 76 15.45 3.69 7.96
N ASP A 77 14.56 4.55 8.46
CA ASP A 77 13.28 4.12 9.02
C ASP A 77 12.29 3.70 7.94
N GLN A 78 12.25 4.42 6.81
CA GLN A 78 11.42 4.02 5.68
C GLN A 78 11.91 2.69 5.08
N LEU A 79 13.22 2.47 5.07
CA LEU A 79 13.80 1.22 4.60
C LEU A 79 13.35 0.03 5.46
N LYS A 80 13.27 0.20 6.79
CA LYS A 80 12.72 -0.83 7.70
C LYS A 80 11.26 -1.15 7.38
N GLU A 81 10.47 -0.14 6.99
CA GLU A 81 9.07 -0.33 6.61
C GLU A 81 8.92 -1.05 5.27
N VAL A 82 9.68 -0.66 4.24
CA VAL A 82 9.59 -1.30 2.91
C VAL A 82 10.17 -2.71 2.87
N GLN A 83 11.07 -3.04 3.80
CA GLN A 83 11.57 -4.40 3.99
C GLN A 83 10.55 -5.32 4.67
N ASN A 84 9.51 -4.76 5.32
CA ASN A 84 8.46 -5.57 5.91
C ASN A 84 7.60 -6.14 4.77
N THR A 85 7.73 -7.43 4.51
CA THR A 85 6.97 -8.11 3.46
C THR A 85 6.32 -9.36 4.02
N PRO A 86 5.20 -9.84 3.42
CA PRO A 86 4.58 -9.35 2.19
C PRO A 86 3.80 -8.04 2.37
N ALA A 87 3.82 -7.16 1.35
CA ALA A 87 3.21 -5.83 1.42
C ALA A 87 2.75 -5.29 0.07
N LEU A 88 1.91 -4.24 0.09
CA LEU A 88 1.60 -3.40 -1.08
C LEU A 88 2.19 -2.01 -0.90
N LEU A 89 3.02 -1.60 -1.85
CA LEU A 89 3.49 -0.23 -1.99
C LEU A 89 2.59 0.52 -2.97
N MET A 90 1.94 1.59 -2.53
CA MET A 90 1.11 2.46 -3.34
C MET A 90 1.83 3.79 -3.60
N ILE A 91 1.87 4.22 -4.87
CA ILE A 91 2.46 5.50 -5.32
C ILE A 91 1.56 6.18 -6.38
N ASP A 92 1.64 7.49 -6.56
CA ASP A 92 0.93 8.27 -7.59
C ASP A 92 1.86 8.83 -8.69
N GLN A 93 2.85 8.03 -9.11
CA GLN A 93 3.72 8.37 -10.22
C GLN A 93 4.37 7.16 -10.86
N ASP A 94 5.00 7.40 -12.01
CA ASP A 94 5.82 6.41 -12.70
C ASP A 94 6.93 5.91 -11.78
N PHE A 95 7.17 4.60 -11.77
CA PHE A 95 8.12 3.99 -10.85
C PHE A 95 9.54 4.52 -11.04
N ASP A 96 9.95 4.79 -12.28
CA ASP A 96 11.28 5.29 -12.61
C ASP A 96 11.55 6.64 -11.92
N ASN A 97 10.55 7.51 -11.94
CA ASN A 97 10.62 8.86 -11.37
C ASN A 97 10.28 8.89 -9.87
N PHE A 98 9.84 7.77 -9.30
CA PHE A 98 9.54 7.67 -7.88
C PHE A 98 10.77 7.89 -7.00
N ASP A 99 10.63 8.84 -6.07
CA ASP A 99 11.58 9.13 -4.99
C ASP A 99 10.80 9.27 -3.67
N PRO A 100 10.98 8.36 -2.70
CA PRO A 100 10.24 8.32 -1.45
C PRO A 100 10.53 9.49 -0.49
N ARG A 101 11.52 10.33 -0.80
CA ARG A 101 11.83 11.55 -0.04
C ARG A 101 11.05 12.76 -0.52
N SER A 102 10.60 12.75 -1.77
CA SER A 102 9.95 13.89 -2.41
C SER A 102 8.51 13.59 -2.85
N HIS A 103 8.13 12.32 -2.88
CA HIS A 103 6.86 11.88 -3.41
C HIS A 103 6.05 11.08 -2.40
N PRO A 104 4.71 11.21 -2.42
CA PRO A 104 3.85 10.50 -1.49
C PRO A 104 3.83 9.00 -1.77
N TRP A 105 3.88 8.20 -0.71
CA TRP A 105 3.73 6.75 -0.81
C TRP A 105 3.02 6.18 0.42
N LEU A 106 2.40 5.02 0.23
CA LEU A 106 1.77 4.23 1.29
C LEU A 106 2.29 2.79 1.21
N ILE A 107 2.62 2.21 2.36
CA ILE A 107 2.86 0.77 2.50
C ILE A 107 1.77 0.13 3.34
N ILE A 108 1.17 -0.93 2.80
CA ILE A 108 0.22 -1.78 3.52
C ILE A 108 0.92 -3.10 3.78
N ASN A 109 1.38 -3.27 5.01
CA ASN A 109 2.10 -4.47 5.43
C ASN A 109 1.11 -5.55 5.81
N PHE A 110 1.14 -6.70 5.13
CA PHE A 110 0.22 -7.81 5.40
C PHE A 110 0.51 -8.58 6.71
N GLY A 111 1.42 -8.05 7.53
CA GLY A 111 1.86 -8.58 8.83
C GLY A 111 3.25 -9.22 8.76
N ARG A 112 4.10 -8.95 9.77
CA ARG A 112 5.35 -9.70 9.99
C ARG A 112 4.98 -11.09 10.53
N ARG A 113 5.52 -12.15 9.92
CA ARG A 113 5.49 -13.57 10.35
C ARG A 113 4.17 -14.31 10.06
N VAL A 114 4.13 -14.97 8.90
CA VAL A 114 3.27 -16.16 8.68
C VAL A 114 3.77 -17.38 9.52
N THR A 115 4.79 -17.22 10.35
CA THR A 115 5.28 -18.25 11.26
C THR A 115 5.09 -17.85 12.72
N GLY A 116 3.95 -18.24 13.29
CA GLY A 116 3.77 -18.35 14.74
C GLY A 116 2.57 -17.58 15.29
N THR A 117 1.59 -18.34 15.78
CA THR A 117 0.55 -17.97 16.77
C THR A 117 -0.69 -17.15 16.37
N TYR A 118 -0.86 -16.70 15.13
CA TYR A 118 -2.18 -16.26 14.66
C TYR A 118 -2.62 -17.05 13.43
N GLY A 119 -3.18 -18.23 13.68
CA GLY A 119 -4.03 -18.97 12.72
C GLY A 119 -5.38 -18.28 12.53
N GLY A 120 -5.38 -16.96 12.36
CA GLY A 120 -6.55 -16.14 12.16
C GLY A 120 -6.48 -15.54 10.77
N GLN A 121 -7.48 -15.85 9.94
CA GLN A 121 -7.76 -15.13 8.71
C GLN A 121 -7.83 -13.63 9.04
N ILE A 122 -6.72 -12.90 8.90
CA ILE A 122 -6.78 -11.45 8.84
C ILE A 122 -7.74 -11.17 7.68
N PRO A 123 -8.81 -10.39 7.86
CA PRO A 123 -9.78 -10.20 6.79
C PRO A 123 -9.23 -9.21 5.76
N PHE A 124 -8.22 -9.65 4.99
CA PHE A 124 -7.61 -8.91 3.88
C PHE A 124 -8.68 -8.33 2.96
N LYS A 125 -9.77 -9.09 2.78
CA LYS A 125 -10.95 -8.68 2.04
C LYS A 125 -11.48 -7.30 2.49
N HIS A 126 -11.69 -7.09 3.80
CA HIS A 126 -12.27 -5.83 4.27
C HIS A 126 -11.34 -4.64 4.02
N ILE A 127 -10.03 -4.81 4.22
CA ILE A 127 -9.04 -3.74 4.04
C ILE A 127 -8.87 -3.39 2.56
N LEU A 128 -8.80 -4.40 1.69
CA LEU A 128 -8.70 -4.20 0.25
C LEU A 128 -10.01 -3.62 -0.32
N ASP A 129 -11.17 -4.05 0.17
CA ASP A 129 -12.47 -3.49 -0.22
C ASP A 129 -12.57 -2.01 0.21
N ASP A 130 -12.15 -1.67 1.43
CA ASP A 130 -12.11 -0.28 1.92
C ASP A 130 -11.14 0.59 1.09
N LEU A 131 -9.97 0.06 0.73
CA LEU A 131 -9.03 0.74 -0.17
C LEU A 131 -9.61 0.99 -1.54
N VAL A 132 -10.35 0.03 -2.11
CA VAL A 132 -11.07 0.22 -3.37
C VAL A 132 -12.08 1.36 -3.22
N GLN A 133 -12.90 1.35 -2.18
CA GLN A 133 -13.88 2.41 -1.97
C GLN A 133 -13.22 3.78 -1.86
N VAL A 134 -12.08 3.83 -1.17
CA VAL A 134 -11.28 5.05 -1.05
C VAL A 134 -10.76 5.50 -2.41
N VAL A 135 -10.11 4.64 -3.20
CA VAL A 135 -9.54 5.01 -4.50
C VAL A 135 -10.62 5.43 -5.51
N LEU A 136 -11.76 4.73 -5.53
CA LEU A 136 -12.84 4.99 -6.49
C LEU A 136 -13.63 6.26 -6.17
N ASN A 137 -13.90 6.54 -4.90
CA ASN A 137 -14.78 7.64 -4.50
C ASN A 137 -14.04 8.93 -4.15
N ALA A 138 -12.71 8.95 -4.28
CA ALA A 138 -11.92 10.13 -3.95
C ALA A 138 -12.11 11.25 -4.99
N ASN A 139 -12.85 12.29 -4.61
CA ASN A 139 -12.87 13.58 -5.32
C ASN A 139 -11.53 14.32 -5.22
N GLU A 140 -10.72 14.01 -4.21
CA GLU A 140 -9.36 14.51 -4.00
C GLU A 140 -8.32 13.38 -4.16
N ASN A 141 -7.02 13.70 -4.16
CA ASN A 141 -5.99 12.66 -4.12
C ASN A 141 -6.02 11.95 -2.76
N PHE A 142 -5.99 10.61 -2.74
CA PHE A 142 -5.93 9.79 -1.52
C PHE A 142 -4.81 10.24 -0.57
N PHE A 143 -3.63 10.55 -1.10
CA PHE A 143 -2.49 10.98 -0.30
C PHE A 143 -2.76 12.29 0.43
N THR A 144 -3.53 13.19 -0.19
CA THR A 144 -4.01 14.43 0.45
C THR A 144 -5.01 14.13 1.56
N ALA A 145 -5.96 13.23 1.33
CA ALA A 145 -6.95 12.84 2.34
C ALA A 145 -6.30 12.16 3.57
N ALA A 146 -5.32 11.28 3.33
CA ALA A 146 -4.56 10.61 4.38
C ALA A 146 -3.69 11.61 5.18
N TYR A 147 -3.06 12.57 4.51
CA TYR A 147 -2.28 13.62 5.16
C TYR A 147 -3.14 14.52 6.08
N ASN A 148 -4.34 14.89 5.63
CA ASN A 148 -5.25 15.74 6.42
C ASN A 148 -5.76 15.01 7.67
N LEU A 149 -6.05 13.71 7.56
CA LEU A 149 -6.53 12.91 8.69
C LEU A 149 -5.49 12.81 9.83
N LYS A 150 -4.19 12.79 9.49
CA LYS A 150 -3.09 12.82 10.47
C LYS A 150 -3.16 14.03 11.40
N HIS A 151 -3.59 15.19 10.89
CA HIS A 151 -3.58 16.45 11.66
C HIS A 151 -4.75 16.55 12.65
N GLU A 152 -5.74 15.66 12.56
CA GLU A 152 -6.98 15.69 13.36
C GLU A 152 -7.06 14.57 14.40
N ILE A 153 -6.38 13.45 14.17
CA ILE A 153 -6.34 12.34 15.13
C ILE A 153 -5.24 12.61 16.19
N HIS A 154 -5.53 12.29 17.46
CA HIS A 154 -4.58 12.47 18.57
C HIS A 154 -3.25 11.74 18.29
N ALA A 155 -2.14 12.46 18.47
CA ALA A 155 -0.78 12.03 18.10
C ALA A 155 -0.38 10.64 18.65
N ALA A 156 -0.94 10.19 19.76
CA ALA A 156 -0.61 8.90 20.38
C ALA A 156 -1.20 7.68 19.63
N GLU A 157 -2.40 7.79 19.05
CA GLU A 157 -2.99 6.73 18.22
C GLU A 157 -2.40 6.77 16.81
N CYS A 158 -2.12 7.98 16.30
CA CYS A 158 -1.46 8.15 15.01
C CYS A 158 0.00 7.71 15.03
N ALA A 159 0.79 7.94 16.08
CA ALA A 159 2.22 7.60 16.09
C ALA A 159 2.50 6.09 15.92
N LYS A 160 1.53 5.21 16.24
CA LYS A 160 1.65 3.76 16.04
C LYS A 160 1.38 3.31 14.60
N ILE A 161 0.76 4.18 13.78
CA ILE A 161 0.15 3.85 12.48
C ILE A 161 0.60 4.84 11.37
N PHE A 162 1.13 5.99 11.76
CA PHE A 162 1.50 7.12 10.92
C PHE A 162 2.81 7.70 11.46
N GLU A 163 3.94 7.06 11.18
CA GLU A 163 5.23 7.75 11.31
C GLU A 163 5.36 8.79 10.19
N ALA A 164 4.80 9.97 10.40
CA ALA A 164 5.03 11.09 9.51
C ALA A 164 5.95 12.08 10.21
N LYS A 165 7.26 11.84 10.05
CA LYS A 165 8.32 12.74 10.49
C LYS A 165 8.37 13.97 9.57
N PRO A 166 8.77 15.15 10.07
CA PRO A 166 9.01 16.32 9.21
C PRO A 166 10.02 15.96 8.12
N GLY A 167 9.64 16.12 6.84
CA GLY A 167 10.48 15.77 5.68
C GLY A 167 10.32 14.35 5.13
N ILE A 168 9.37 13.55 5.65
CA ILE A 168 8.99 12.23 5.10
C ILE A 168 7.64 12.33 4.38
N PHE A 169 7.61 12.03 3.08
CA PHE A 169 6.40 11.97 2.26
C PHE A 169 5.88 10.52 2.12
N GLY A 170 5.62 9.83 3.22
CA GLY A 170 4.91 8.56 3.15
C GLY A 170 4.62 7.95 4.50
N PHE A 171 3.79 6.90 4.51
CA PHE A 171 3.32 6.27 5.73
C PHE A 171 3.16 4.75 5.56
N SER A 172 3.40 4.02 6.64
CA SER A 172 3.23 2.56 6.72
C SER A 172 2.06 2.25 7.62
N ILE A 173 1.10 1.47 7.12
CA ILE A 173 -0.08 1.05 7.86
C ILE A 173 0.00 -0.45 8.11
N ASP A 174 -0.02 -0.83 9.39
CA ASP A 174 -0.28 -2.21 9.82
C ASP A 174 -1.75 -2.58 9.57
N LEU A 175 -2.00 -3.72 8.90
CA LEU A 175 -3.35 -4.23 8.62
C LEU A 175 -4.27 -4.26 9.83
N VAL A 176 -3.76 -4.59 11.02
CA VAL A 176 -4.59 -4.70 12.24
C VAL A 176 -5.29 -3.38 12.55
N HIS A 177 -4.69 -2.26 12.17
CA HIS A 177 -5.23 -0.92 12.41
C HIS A 177 -5.78 -0.25 11.13
N ALA A 178 -5.45 -0.79 9.95
CA ALA A 178 -5.75 -0.18 8.65
C ALA A 178 -7.24 0.05 8.39
N ALA A 179 -8.10 -0.94 8.66
CA ALA A 179 -9.53 -0.86 8.35
C ALA A 179 -10.22 0.33 9.03
N SER A 180 -9.88 0.57 10.30
CA SER A 180 -10.46 1.68 11.07
C SER A 180 -10.11 3.05 10.49
N ILE A 181 -8.89 3.18 9.98
CA ILE A 181 -8.36 4.41 9.38
C ILE A 181 -8.92 4.60 7.98
N LEU A 182 -8.90 3.57 7.13
CA LEU A 182 -9.46 3.63 5.79
C LEU A 182 -10.93 3.98 5.82
N LYS A 183 -11.68 3.42 6.77
CA LYS A 183 -13.08 3.80 7.02
C LYS A 183 -13.24 5.27 7.41
N LYS A 184 -12.35 5.83 8.25
CA LYS A 184 -12.34 7.26 8.60
C LYS A 184 -12.05 8.14 7.38
N ILE A 185 -11.05 7.78 6.57
CA ILE A 185 -10.73 8.49 5.31
C ILE A 185 -11.94 8.44 4.37
N TYR A 186 -12.52 7.26 4.16
CA TYR A 186 -13.69 7.06 3.32
C TYR A 186 -14.88 7.92 3.76
N THR A 187 -15.21 7.89 5.05
CA THR A 187 -16.34 8.67 5.61
C THR A 187 -16.16 10.15 5.31
N ARG A 188 -14.95 10.67 5.53
CA ARG A 188 -14.63 12.09 5.25
C ARG A 188 -14.74 12.45 3.78
N MET A 189 -14.24 11.61 2.87
CA MET A 189 -14.33 11.89 1.44
C MET A 189 -15.77 11.80 0.91
N SER A 190 -16.64 11.07 1.63
CA SER A 190 -18.05 10.88 1.28
C SER A 190 -18.96 11.96 1.86
N GLU A 191 -18.49 12.76 2.83
CA GLU A 191 -19.26 13.87 3.38
C GLU A 191 -19.26 15.07 2.40
N PRO A 192 -20.43 15.62 2.04
CA PRO A 192 -20.48 16.83 1.24
C PRO A 192 -19.82 17.96 2.02
N ARG A 193 -18.87 18.66 1.38
CA ARG A 193 -18.33 19.91 1.93
C ARG A 193 -19.48 20.91 2.03
N ASN A 194 -20.06 21.05 3.23
CA ASN A 194 -20.87 22.20 3.56
C ASN A 194 -19.93 23.41 3.56
N ASN A 195 -19.85 24.08 2.42
CA ASN A 195 -19.22 25.39 2.31
C ASN A 195 -20.08 26.37 3.11
N GLY A 196 -19.65 26.66 4.34
CA GLY A 196 -20.08 27.82 5.11
C GLY A 196 -19.31 29.06 4.69
#